data_AF-A0A538CPT5-F1
#
_entry.id   AF-A0A538CPT5-F1
#
_cell.length_a   1.000
_cell.length_b   1.000
_cell.length_c   1.000
_cell.angle_alpha   90.00
_cell.angle_beta   90.00
_cell.angle_gamma   90.00
#
_symmetry.space_group_name_H-M   'P 1'
#
loop_
_entity.id
_entity.type
_entity.pdbx_description
1 polymer ?
#
loop_
_entity_poly.entity_id
_entity_poly.type
_entity_poly.pdbx_seq_one_letter_code
_entity_poly.pdbx_strand_id
1 'polypeptide(L)' 'VIVLNDNHNTFQGVAAALASTIPDVSYERGLRIADTIHNSGRAIVWSGHREHAELYWDQLRGHGLTMAPLERT' A
#
# COMPACT_ATOMS: atom_id res chain seq x y z
N VAL A 1 6.43 3.48 -3.58
CA VAL A 1 5.79 2.24 -3.08
C VAL A 1 4.43 2.10 -3.74
N ILE A 2 4.20 0.98 -4.44
CA ILE A 2 2.96 0.72 -5.18
C ILE A 2 2.32 -0.56 -4.62
N VAL A 3 1.05 -0.47 -4.26
CA VAL A 3 0.21 -1.62 -3.90
C VAL A 3 -0.58 -2.05 -5.12
N LEU A 4 -0.65 -3.36 -5.38
CA LEU A 4 -1.38 -3.99 -6.47
C LEU A 4 -2.70 -4.54 -5.95
N ASN A 5 -3.70 -4.56 -6.83
CA ASN A 5 -4.96 -5.24 -6.53
C ASN A 5 -4.77 -6.76 -6.46
N ASP A 6 -5.57 -7.40 -5.63
CA ASP A 6 -5.66 -8.85 -5.51
C ASP A 6 -7.09 -9.27 -5.15
N ASN A 7 -7.32 -10.57 -5.02
CA ASN A 7 -8.63 -11.15 -4.73
C ASN A 7 -8.75 -11.68 -3.29
N HIS A 8 -7.78 -11.41 -2.41
CA HIS A 8 -7.74 -11.97 -1.05
C HIS A 8 -7.86 -10.90 0.05
N ASN A 9 -7.38 -9.69 -0.19
CA ASN A 9 -7.46 -8.59 0.77
C ASN A 9 -8.81 -7.87 0.69
N THR A 10 -9.42 -7.62 1.84
CA THR A 10 -10.61 -6.75 1.95
C THR A 10 -10.21 -5.28 1.95
N PHE A 11 -11.13 -4.37 1.60
CA PHE A 11 -10.86 -2.92 1.68
C PHE A 11 -10.47 -2.48 3.09
N GLN A 12 -11.10 -3.06 4.11
CA GLN A 12 -10.78 -2.82 5.51
C GLN A 12 -9.37 -3.29 5.87
N GLY A 13 -8.97 -4.47 5.38
CA GLY A 13 -7.62 -5.01 5.56
C GLY A 13 -6.55 -4.11 4.93
N VAL A 14 -6.78 -3.69 3.68
CA VAL A 14 -5.90 -2.73 2.99
C VAL A 14 -5.83 -1.40 3.75
N ALA A 15 -6.98 -0.85 4.14
CA ALA A 15 -7.04 0.42 4.86
C ALA A 15 -6.32 0.38 6.22
N ALA A 16 -6.48 -0.72 6.97
CA ALA A 16 -5.82 -0.92 8.26
C ALA A 16 -4.29 -0.99 8.08
N ALA A 17 -3.81 -1.79 7.12
CA ALA A 17 -2.39 -1.92 6.83
C ALA A 17 -1.77 -0.58 6.38
N LEU A 18 -2.47 0.17 5.51
CA LEU A 18 -1.99 1.48 5.07
C LEU A 18 -1.93 2.48 6.22
N ALA A 19 -2.94 2.49 7.10
CA ALA A 19 -2.99 3.43 8.22
C ALA A 19 -1.98 3.11 9.34
N SER A 20 -1.60 1.84 9.51
CA SER A 20 -0.57 1.45 10.48
C SER A 20 0.85 1.69 9.98
N THR A 21 1.07 1.69 8.66
CA THR A 21 2.43 1.69 8.09
C THR A 21 2.81 3.03 7.46
N ILE A 22 1.88 3.70 6.78
CA ILE A 22 2.18 4.91 6.01
C ILE A 22 1.85 6.17 6.84
N PRO A 23 2.82 7.07 7.06
CA PRO A 23 2.57 8.34 7.73
C PRO A 23 1.45 9.14 7.05
N ASP A 24 0.65 9.84 7.85
CA ASP A 24 -0.46 10.69 7.39
C ASP A 24 -1.54 9.97 6.57
N VAL A 25 -1.61 8.64 6.65
CA VAL A 25 -2.73 7.85 6.14
C VAL A 25 -3.63 7.46 7.31
N SER A 26 -4.80 8.10 7.40
CA SER A 26 -5.86 7.64 8.29
C SER A 26 -6.55 6.40 7.70
N TYR A 27 -7.29 5.66 8.52
CA TYR A 27 -8.09 4.52 8.05
C TYR A 27 -9.08 4.91 6.94
N GLU A 28 -9.78 6.04 7.07
CA GLU A 28 -10.68 6.55 6.05
C GLU A 28 -9.96 6.88 4.74
N ARG A 29 -8.76 7.47 4.82
CA ARG A 29 -7.92 7.69 3.64
C ARG A 29 -7.46 6.35 3.04
N GLY A 30 -7.13 5.38 3.89
CA GLY A 30 -6.80 4.01 3.49
C GLY A 30 -7.92 3.34 2.70
N LEU A 31 -9.19 3.51 3.11
CA LEU A 31 -10.34 2.97 2.39
C LEU A 31 -10.48 3.56 0.99
N ARG A 32 -10.28 4.89 0.83
CA ARG A 32 -10.28 5.54 -0.49
C ARG A 32 -9.16 5.04 -1.39
N ILE A 33 -7.98 4.77 -0.82
CA ILE A 33 -6.85 4.18 -1.55
C ILE A 33 -7.18 2.73 -1.94
N ALA A 34 -7.79 1.94 -1.05
CA ALA A 34 -8.21 0.57 -1.34
C ALA A 34 -9.21 0.51 -2.52
N ASP A 35 -10.19 1.42 -2.54
CA ASP A 35 -11.11 1.58 -3.67
C ASP A 35 -10.37 1.95 -4.97
N THR A 36 -9.39 2.85 -4.89
CA THR A 36 -8.55 3.21 -6.05
C THR A 36 -7.77 2.00 -6.58
N ILE A 37 -7.15 1.21 -5.68
CA ILE A 37 -6.42 -0.01 -6.04
C ILE A 37 -7.35 -1.00 -6.75
N HIS A 38 -8.56 -1.21 -6.21
CA HIS A 38 -9.55 -2.11 -6.80
C HIS A 38 -9.94 -1.70 -8.22
N ASN A 39 -10.26 -0.41 -8.42
CA ASN A 39 -10.73 0.10 -9.69
C ASN A 39 -9.62 0.27 -10.74
N SER A 40 -8.39 0.56 -10.31
CA SER A 40 -7.26 0.87 -11.20
C SER A 40 -6.23 -0.26 -11.32
N GLY A 41 -6.42 -1.34 -10.55
CA GLY A 41 -5.49 -2.46 -10.43
C GLY A 41 -4.25 -2.17 -9.58
N ARG A 42 -3.97 -0.91 -9.21
CA ARG A 42 -2.83 -0.48 -8.37
C ARG A 42 -2.97 0.96 -7.91
N ALA A 43 -2.20 1.34 -6.89
CA ALA A 43 -2.01 2.73 -6.48
C ALA A 43 -0.61 2.99 -5.91
N ILE A 44 -0.08 4.20 -6.12
CA ILE A 44 1.08 4.70 -5.37
C ILE A 44 0.60 5.11 -3.98
N VAL A 45 1.15 4.48 -2.95
CA VAL A 45 0.76 4.75 -1.55
C VAL A 45 1.79 5.58 -0.79
N TRP A 46 3.03 5.61 -1.28
CA TRP A 46 4.10 6.44 -0.72
C TRP A 46 5.18 6.72 -1.76
N SER A 47 5.82 7.89 -1.67
CA SER A 47 6.93 8.33 -2.53
C SER A 47 7.97 9.11 -1.73
N GLY A 48 9.26 8.93 -2.05
CA GLY A 48 10.36 9.60 -1.37
C GLY A 48 11.66 8.81 -1.47
N HIS A 49 12.56 8.99 -0.51
CA HIS A 49 13.87 8.33 -0.45
C HIS A 49 13.77 6.79 -0.45
N ARG A 50 14.73 6.14 -1.11
CA ARG A 50 14.75 4.68 -1.32
C ARG A 50 14.74 3.89 -0.02
N GLU A 51 15.50 4.29 0.99
CA GLU A 51 15.56 3.60 2.29
C GLU A 51 14.17 3.51 2.96
N HIS A 52 13.41 4.61 2.94
CA HIS A 52 12.03 4.63 3.45
C HIS A 52 11.07 3.86 2.54
N ALA A 53 11.25 3.92 1.22
CA ALA A 53 10.46 3.11 0.31
C ALA A 53 10.64 1.61 0.58
N GLU A 54 11.87 1.16 0.78
CA GLU A 54 12.22 -0.23 1.12
C GLU A 54 11.57 -0.64 2.44
N LEU A 55 11.67 0.21 3.48
CA LEU A 55 11.04 -0.03 4.78
C LEU A 55 9.52 -0.17 4.70
N TYR A 56 8.82 0.79 4.08
CA TYR A 56 7.36 0.74 3.98
C TYR A 56 6.88 -0.39 3.09
N TRP A 57 7.62 -0.69 2.03
CA TRP A 57 7.30 -1.80 1.14
C TRP A 57 7.34 -3.14 1.87
N ASP A 58 8.38 -3.38 2.68
CA ASP A 58 8.52 -4.63 3.42
C ASP A 58 7.44 -4.78 4.51
N GLN A 59 7.13 -3.70 5.22
CA GLN A 59 6.03 -3.70 6.21
C GLN A 59 4.66 -3.99 5.55
N LEU A 60 4.32 -3.31 4.46
CA LEU A 60 3.05 -3.54 3.75
C LEU A 60 2.97 -4.97 3.18
N ARG A 61 4.08 -5.50 2.67
CA ARG A 61 4.17 -6.91 2.27
C ARG A 61 3.97 -7.85 3.47
N GLY A 62 4.54 -7.52 4.63
CA GLY A 62 4.36 -8.25 5.88
C GLY A 62 2.90 -8.29 6.35
N HIS A 63 2.11 -7.27 6.02
CA HIS A 63 0.65 -7.25 6.22
C HIS A 63 -0.13 -8.11 5.20
N GLY A 64 0.54 -8.76 4.25
CA GLY A 64 -0.09 -9.59 3.23
C GLY A 64 -0.60 -8.82 2.01
N LEU A 65 -0.21 -7.55 1.84
CA LEU A 65 -0.53 -6.79 0.64
C LEU A 65 0.29 -7.25 -0.55
N THR A 66 -0.35 -7.27 -1.72
CA THR A 66 0.34 -7.55 -2.99
C THR A 66 1.09 -6.28 -3.43
N MET A 67 2.40 -6.36 -3.58
CA MET A 67 3.25 -5.19 -3.84
C MET A 67 3.89 -5.24 -5.23
N ALA A 68 3.97 -4.11 -5.92
CA ALA A 68 4.79 -4.00 -7.12
C ALA A 68 6.28 -3.98 -6.72
N PRO A 69 7.21 -4.55 -7.51
CA PRO A 69 8.63 -4.50 -7.18
C PRO A 69 9.11 -3.05 -7.04
N LEU A 70 10.03 -2.80 -6.09
CA LEU A 70 10.77 -1.54 -6.06
C LEU A 70 11.77 -1.56 -7.21
N GLU A 71 11.64 -0.63 -8.16
CA GLU A 71 12.60 -0.51 -9.25
C GLU A 71 13.99 -0.20 -8.69
N ARG A 72 14.98 -1.01 -9.10
CA ARG A 72 16.40 -0.79 -8.82
C ARG A 72 16.97 -0.07 -10.03
N THR A 73 16.94 1.25 -10.02
CA THR A 73 17.69 2.08 -10.98
C THR A 73 18.89 2.69 -10.30
#